data_AF-A0A9X2IIS7-F1
#
_entry.id   AF-A0A9X2IIS7-F1
#
_cell.length_a   1.000
_cell.length_b   1.000
_cell.length_c   1.000
_cell.angle_alpha   90.00
_cell.angle_beta   90.00
_cell.angle_gamma   90.00
#
_symmetry.space_group_name_H-M   'P 1'
#
loop_
_entity.id
_entity.type
_entity.pdbx_description
1 polymer ?
#
loop_
_entity_poly.entity_id
_entity_poly.type
_entity_poly.pdbx_seq_one_letter_code
_entity_poly.pdbx_strand_id
1 'polypeptide(L)'
;MRNDRDQNDKSQNDRSDDDAGAVRQTHELWRADVHEREVRLAATLAAAPYRCRIRKCRRDEGCSGPMVPSAYQAVAVEAQRMLGFSGDAVSRLPLCLAEIDEASFRRCMTQLPYLRERLGLVKLPRYDRRLRGRPWSPCDKASDGPDRS
;
A
#
# COMPACT_ATOMS: atom_id res chain seq x y z
N MET A 1 -28.35 41.92 -23.20
CA MET A 1 -28.76 40.77 -22.36
C MET A 1 -28.28 39.47 -22.99
N ARG A 2 -26.99 39.14 -22.83
CA ARG A 2 -26.38 37.83 -23.13
C ARG A 2 -25.10 37.80 -22.31
N ASN A 3 -25.09 37.07 -21.18
CA ASN A 3 -23.87 36.72 -20.42
C ASN A 3 -24.15 35.77 -19.25
N ASP A 4 -25.42 35.46 -18.92
CA ASP A 4 -25.74 34.61 -17.77
C ASP A 4 -25.72 33.09 -18.06
N ARG A 5 -25.85 32.67 -19.34
CA ARG A 5 -25.84 31.24 -19.71
C ARG A 5 -24.43 30.64 -19.71
N ASP A 6 -23.44 31.37 -20.23
CA ASP A 6 -22.06 30.86 -20.34
C ASP A 6 -21.36 30.70 -18.97
N GLN A 7 -21.77 31.48 -17.97
CA GLN A 7 -21.25 31.33 -16.61
C GLN A 7 -21.84 30.10 -15.89
N ASN A 8 -23.10 29.74 -16.18
CA ASN A 8 -23.75 28.58 -15.58
C ASN A 8 -23.19 27.26 -16.13
N ASP A 9 -22.95 27.17 -17.44
CA ASP A 9 -22.34 25.96 -18.06
C ASP A 9 -20.89 25.76 -17.60
N LYS A 10 -20.12 26.85 -17.44
CA LYS A 10 -18.74 26.77 -16.94
C LYS A 10 -18.67 26.29 -15.49
N SER A 11 -19.52 26.85 -14.63
CA SER A 11 -19.56 26.46 -13.21
C SER A 11 -20.18 25.07 -12.96
N GLN A 12 -20.99 24.54 -13.89
CA GLN A 12 -21.43 23.14 -13.86
C GLN A 12 -20.36 22.15 -14.32
N ASN A 13 -19.53 22.53 -15.30
CA ASN A 13 -18.40 21.69 -15.75
C ASN A 13 -17.29 21.59 -14.69
N ASP A 14 -16.93 22.71 -14.06
CA ASP A 14 -15.88 22.75 -13.02
C ASP A 14 -16.25 21.82 -11.83
N ARG A 15 -17.52 21.82 -11.40
CA ARG A 15 -18.01 20.91 -10.34
C ARG A 15 -18.00 19.44 -10.74
N SER A 16 -18.26 19.15 -12.02
CA SER A 16 -18.28 17.78 -12.54
C SER A 16 -16.88 17.19 -12.62
N ASP A 17 -15.89 18.02 -12.96
CA ASP A 17 -14.48 17.64 -12.98
C ASP A 17 -13.92 17.43 -11.57
N ASP A 18 -14.34 18.25 -10.59
CA ASP A 18 -14.00 18.09 -9.17
C ASP A 18 -14.55 16.76 -8.60
N ASP A 19 -15.81 16.43 -8.89
CA ASP A 19 -16.43 15.16 -8.48
C ASP A 19 -15.72 13.95 -9.14
N ALA A 20 -15.39 14.04 -10.43
CA ALA A 20 -14.64 13.01 -11.14
C ALA A 20 -13.21 12.85 -10.60
N GLY A 21 -12.59 13.95 -10.15
CA GLY A 21 -11.31 13.94 -9.43
C GLY A 21 -11.41 13.21 -8.08
N ALA A 22 -12.43 13.54 -7.28
CA ALA A 22 -12.67 12.91 -5.98
C ALA A 22 -12.99 11.41 -6.10
N VAL A 23 -13.78 11.00 -7.09
CA VAL A 23 -14.07 9.57 -7.36
C VAL A 23 -12.79 8.81 -7.75
N ARG A 24 -11.93 9.40 -8.58
CA ARG A 24 -10.64 8.78 -8.93
C ARG A 24 -9.72 8.64 -7.72
N GLN A 25 -9.62 9.68 -6.89
CA GLN A 25 -8.79 9.65 -5.68
C GLN A 25 -9.28 8.61 -4.66
N THR A 26 -10.60 8.54 -4.42
CA THR A 26 -11.17 7.53 -3.52
C THR A 26 -10.95 6.11 -4.04
N HIS A 27 -11.02 5.90 -5.36
CA HIS A 27 -10.71 4.62 -5.97
C HIS A 27 -9.22 4.25 -5.83
N GLU A 28 -8.29 5.19 -6.03
CA GLU A 28 -6.85 4.92 -5.81
C GLU A 28 -6.55 4.58 -4.35
N LEU A 29 -7.16 5.29 -3.39
CA LEU A 29 -7.04 4.99 -1.96
C LEU A 29 -7.56 3.60 -1.62
N TRP A 30 -8.71 3.21 -2.18
CA TRP A 30 -9.24 1.86 -1.99
C TRP A 30 -8.30 0.79 -2.54
N ARG A 31 -7.72 1.01 -3.73
CA ARG A 31 -6.73 0.09 -4.31
C ARG A 31 -5.48 -0.01 -3.46
N ALA A 32 -5.01 1.10 -2.88
CA ALA A 32 -3.86 1.12 -1.99
C ALA A 32 -4.14 0.33 -0.71
N ASP A 33 -5.31 0.48 -0.09
CA ASP A 33 -5.72 -0.31 1.09
C ASP A 33 -5.82 -1.81 0.78
N VAL A 34 -6.44 -2.16 -0.35
CA VAL A 34 -6.53 -3.55 -0.82
C VAL A 34 -5.14 -4.13 -1.03
N HIS A 35 -4.28 -3.43 -1.78
CA HIS A 35 -2.90 -3.86 -2.01
C HIS A 35 -2.15 -4.07 -0.71
N GLU A 36 -2.19 -3.10 0.21
CA GLU A 36 -1.52 -3.17 1.51
C GLU A 36 -1.96 -4.41 2.31
N ARG A 37 -3.27 -4.68 2.38
CA ARG A 37 -3.82 -5.86 3.08
C ARG A 37 -3.29 -7.15 2.47
N GLU A 38 -3.35 -7.27 1.15
CA GLU A 38 -2.93 -8.46 0.41
C GLU A 38 -1.45 -8.76 0.63
N VAL A 39 -0.57 -7.78 0.42
CA VAL A 39 0.89 -8.00 0.49
C VAL A 39 1.36 -8.26 1.91
N ARG A 40 0.75 -7.64 2.91
CA ARG A 40 1.07 -7.91 4.32
C ARG A 40 0.55 -9.26 4.77
N LEU A 41 -0.60 -9.72 4.26
CA LEU A 41 -1.07 -11.06 4.56
C LEU A 41 -0.22 -12.11 3.87
N ALA A 42 0.15 -11.89 2.60
CA ALA A 42 1.10 -12.72 1.89
C ALA A 42 2.43 -12.80 2.64
N ALA A 43 2.94 -11.66 3.13
CA ALA A 43 4.11 -11.64 4.00
C ALA A 43 3.90 -12.53 5.23
N THR A 44 2.79 -12.36 5.93
CA THR A 44 2.46 -13.12 7.16
C THR A 44 2.44 -14.63 6.92
N LEU A 45 1.84 -15.08 5.82
CA LEU A 45 1.68 -16.50 5.50
C LEU A 45 2.96 -17.13 4.95
N ALA A 46 3.69 -16.41 4.09
CA ALA A 46 4.80 -16.98 3.36
C ALA A 46 6.07 -17.15 4.22
N ALA A 47 6.30 -16.30 5.23
CA ALA A 47 7.41 -16.46 6.18
C ALA A 47 7.55 -15.35 7.25
N ALA A 48 6.81 -14.23 7.15
CA ALA A 48 7.23 -13.00 7.81
C ALA A 48 7.40 -13.10 9.32
N PRO A 49 6.60 -13.79 10.14
CA PRO A 49 6.88 -13.81 11.58
C PRO A 49 8.24 -14.43 11.94
N TYR A 50 8.75 -15.37 11.12
CA TYR A 50 9.99 -16.09 11.42
C TYR A 50 11.22 -15.55 10.69
N ARG A 51 11.05 -15.02 9.47
CA ARG A 51 12.16 -14.42 8.70
C ARG A 51 12.25 -12.91 8.80
N CYS A 52 11.20 -12.24 9.27
CA CYS A 52 11.21 -10.79 9.43
C CYS A 52 12.08 -10.40 10.63
N ARG A 53 13.03 -9.49 10.38
CA ARG A 53 13.90 -8.91 11.41
C ARG A 53 13.17 -7.92 12.32
N ILE A 54 11.98 -7.47 11.94
CA ILE A 54 11.17 -6.55 12.73
C ILE A 54 10.58 -7.25 13.95
N ARG A 55 11.01 -6.82 15.15
CA ARG A 55 10.50 -7.31 16.44
C ARG A 55 8.98 -7.22 16.59
N LYS A 56 8.38 -6.09 16.16
CA LYS A 56 6.93 -5.87 16.27
C LYS A 56 6.14 -6.90 15.45
N CYS A 57 6.53 -7.17 14.21
CA CYS A 57 5.89 -8.18 13.37
C CYS A 57 5.95 -9.58 13.99
N ARG A 58 7.08 -9.94 14.63
CA ARG A 58 7.22 -11.23 15.34
C ARG A 58 6.30 -11.32 16.54
N ARG A 59 6.24 -10.26 17.36
CA ARG A 59 5.35 -10.17 18.54
C ARG A 59 3.88 -10.22 18.14
N ASP A 60 3.51 -9.54 17.07
CA ASP A 60 2.14 -9.50 16.56
C ASP A 60 1.80 -10.77 15.75
N GLU A 61 2.77 -11.67 15.54
CA GLU A 61 2.68 -12.86 14.66
C GLU A 61 2.13 -12.53 13.26
N GLY A 62 2.42 -11.33 12.76
CA GLY A 62 1.83 -10.79 11.55
C GLY A 62 2.56 -9.55 11.08
N CYS A 63 2.54 -9.30 9.77
CA CYS A 63 3.26 -8.19 9.18
C CYS A 63 2.58 -6.84 9.48
N SER A 64 3.06 -6.16 10.52
CA SER A 64 2.65 -4.80 10.87
C SER A 64 3.67 -3.73 10.43
N GLY A 65 4.74 -4.09 9.71
CA GLY A 65 5.83 -3.23 9.20
C GLY A 65 5.44 -1.92 8.51
N PRO A 66 6.33 -0.92 8.41
CA PRO A 66 6.09 0.24 7.56
C PRO A 66 6.01 -0.18 6.08
N MET A 67 5.17 0.50 5.31
CA MET A 67 5.11 0.37 3.85
C MET A 67 6.18 1.26 3.22
N VAL A 68 7.04 0.71 2.37
CA VAL A 68 8.16 1.41 1.73
C VAL A 68 8.12 1.17 0.22
N PRO A 69 8.56 2.13 -0.61
CA PRO A 69 8.75 1.89 -2.03
C PRO A 69 9.66 0.68 -2.26
N SER A 70 9.37 -0.12 -3.28
CA SER A 70 10.20 -1.29 -3.60
C SER A 70 10.43 -1.45 -5.09
N ALA A 71 11.67 -1.75 -5.48
CA ALA A 71 12.04 -2.04 -6.85
C ALA A 71 11.30 -3.25 -7.43
N TYR A 72 10.90 -4.20 -6.59
CA TYR A 72 10.10 -5.35 -7.01
C TYR A 72 8.73 -4.98 -7.59
N GLN A 73 8.21 -3.80 -7.27
CA GLN A 73 6.92 -3.32 -7.77
C GLN A 73 7.03 -2.51 -9.06
N ALA A 74 8.23 -2.30 -9.62
CA ALA A 74 8.44 -1.45 -10.80
C ALA A 74 7.53 -1.84 -11.97
N VAL A 75 7.46 -3.13 -12.29
CA VAL A 75 6.59 -3.66 -13.38
C VAL A 75 5.11 -3.47 -13.07
N ALA A 76 4.69 -3.68 -11.82
CA ALA A 76 3.30 -3.49 -11.42
C ALA A 76 2.87 -2.02 -11.47
N VAL A 77 3.77 -1.11 -11.06
CA VAL A 77 3.58 0.35 -11.16
C VAL A 77 3.44 0.76 -12.63
N GLU A 78 4.32 0.27 -13.50
CA GLU A 78 4.27 0.58 -14.93
C GLU A 78 2.97 0.07 -15.56
N ALA A 79 2.56 -1.17 -15.25
CA ALA A 79 1.30 -1.73 -15.71
C ALA A 79 0.08 -0.90 -15.26
N GLN A 80 0.10 -0.37 -14.03
CA GLN A 80 -0.97 0.53 -13.57
C GLN A 80 -1.00 1.85 -14.34
N ARG A 81 0.17 2.41 -14.65
CA ARG A 81 0.27 3.64 -15.45
C ARG A 81 -0.24 3.44 -16.88
N MET A 82 0.04 2.29 -17.49
CA MET A 82 -0.53 1.95 -18.81
C MET A 82 -2.06 1.86 -18.79
N LEU A 83 -2.65 1.51 -17.63
CA LEU A 83 -4.10 1.46 -17.43
C LEU A 83 -4.70 2.82 -17.00
N GLY A 84 -3.90 3.89 -16.97
CA GLY A 84 -4.36 5.24 -16.63
C GLY A 84 -4.41 5.56 -15.13
N PHE A 85 -3.76 4.77 -14.27
CA PHE A 85 -3.64 5.03 -12.83
C PHE A 85 -2.28 5.63 -12.48
N SER A 86 -2.15 6.27 -11.31
CA SER A 86 -0.88 6.85 -10.85
C SER A 86 0.24 5.80 -10.65
N GLY A 87 -0.15 4.58 -10.30
CA GLY A 87 0.74 3.49 -9.90
C GLY A 87 1.11 3.51 -8.41
N ASP A 88 0.72 4.55 -7.67
CA ASP A 88 1.10 4.69 -6.25
C ASP A 88 0.48 3.61 -5.37
N ALA A 89 -0.75 3.18 -5.71
CA ALA A 89 -1.49 2.15 -4.98
C ALA A 89 -0.73 0.82 -4.84
N VAL A 90 0.19 0.48 -5.76
CA VAL A 90 1.00 -0.75 -5.71
C VAL A 90 2.48 -0.51 -5.51
N SER A 91 2.92 0.75 -5.41
CA SER A 91 4.34 1.11 -5.41
C SER A 91 5.09 0.61 -4.16
N ARG A 92 4.34 0.37 -3.08
CA ARG A 92 4.91 0.08 -1.76
C ARG A 92 4.72 -1.38 -1.35
N LEU A 93 5.70 -1.89 -0.61
CA LEU A 93 5.66 -3.17 0.06
C LEU A 93 5.96 -2.99 1.55
N PRO A 94 5.55 -3.93 2.42
CA PRO A 94 6.05 -3.95 3.78
C PRO A 94 7.57 -4.08 3.78
N LEU A 95 8.26 -3.34 4.65
CA LEU A 95 9.73 -3.32 4.71
C LEU A 95 10.36 -4.72 4.70
N CYS A 96 9.75 -5.67 5.39
CA CYS A 96 10.25 -7.04 5.45
C CYS A 96 10.16 -7.81 4.13
N LEU A 97 9.24 -7.45 3.23
CA LEU A 97 9.19 -7.97 1.86
C LEU A 97 10.07 -7.17 0.92
N ALA A 98 10.22 -5.87 1.16
CA ALA A 98 11.10 -5.03 0.35
C ALA A 98 12.58 -5.40 0.50
N GLU A 99 12.99 -5.88 1.68
CA GLU A 99 14.38 -6.26 2.00
C GLU A 99 14.70 -7.75 1.82
N ILE A 100 13.73 -8.58 1.43
CA ILE A 100 13.94 -10.03 1.30
C ILE A 100 14.59 -10.39 -0.04
N ASP A 101 15.21 -11.57 -0.10
CA ASP A 101 15.76 -12.13 -1.34
C ASP A 101 14.66 -12.37 -2.38
N GLU A 102 15.02 -12.25 -3.66
CA GLU A 102 14.07 -12.31 -4.77
C GLU A 102 13.29 -13.63 -4.81
N ALA A 103 13.93 -14.76 -4.50
CA ALA A 103 13.26 -16.06 -4.50
C ALA A 103 12.17 -16.14 -3.41
N SER A 104 12.45 -15.62 -2.22
CA SER A 104 11.46 -15.49 -1.16
C SER A 104 10.37 -14.48 -1.50
N PHE A 105 10.72 -13.35 -2.12
CA PHE A 105 9.74 -12.38 -2.60
C PHE A 105 8.77 -13.03 -3.60
N ARG A 106 9.29 -13.73 -4.62
CA ARG A 106 8.46 -14.44 -5.60
C ARG A 106 7.54 -15.45 -4.93
N ARG A 107 8.02 -16.23 -3.94
CA ARG A 107 7.17 -17.14 -3.14
C ARG A 107 6.05 -16.43 -2.38
N CYS A 108 6.29 -15.23 -1.86
CA CYS A 108 5.23 -14.44 -1.24
C CYS A 108 4.18 -14.02 -2.30
N MET A 109 4.63 -13.55 -3.46
CA MET A 109 3.75 -13.05 -4.50
C MET A 109 2.91 -14.15 -5.17
N THR A 110 3.40 -15.39 -5.24
CA THR A 110 2.60 -16.52 -5.76
C THR A 110 1.39 -16.85 -4.87
N GLN A 111 1.39 -16.42 -3.60
CA GLN A 111 0.24 -16.58 -2.72
C GLN A 111 -0.86 -15.53 -2.98
N LEU A 112 -0.57 -14.41 -3.65
CA LEU A 112 -1.53 -13.32 -3.78
C LEU A 112 -2.82 -13.68 -4.53
N PRO A 113 -2.79 -14.38 -5.69
CA PRO A 113 -4.02 -14.77 -6.38
C PRO A 113 -4.91 -15.65 -5.50
N TYR A 114 -4.30 -16.58 -4.76
CA TYR A 114 -5.00 -17.44 -3.81
C TYR A 114 -5.63 -16.64 -2.66
N LEU A 115 -4.93 -15.64 -2.15
CA LEU A 115 -5.45 -14.78 -1.08
C LEU A 115 -6.61 -13.91 -1.56
N ARG A 116 -6.54 -13.38 -2.79
CA ARG A 116 -7.63 -12.64 -3.42
C ARG A 116 -8.91 -13.46 -3.49
N GLU A 117 -8.78 -14.69 -3.98
CA GLU A 117 -9.90 -15.61 -4.15
C GLU A 117 -10.50 -16.04 -2.80
N ARG A 118 -9.64 -16.41 -1.84
CA ARG A 118 -10.07 -17.01 -0.58
C ARG A 118 -10.54 -16.01 0.46
N LEU A 119 -10.16 -14.73 0.34
CA LEU A 119 -10.47 -13.69 1.33
C LEU A 119 -11.54 -12.71 0.87
N GLY A 120 -11.90 -12.72 -0.42
CA GLY A 120 -13.06 -11.99 -0.95
C GLY A 120 -13.16 -10.53 -0.49
N LEU A 121 -12.03 -9.87 -0.22
CA LEU A 121 -11.92 -8.49 0.28
C LEU A 121 -12.64 -8.20 1.62
N VAL A 122 -12.96 -9.23 2.41
CA VAL A 122 -13.58 -9.07 3.73
C VAL A 122 -12.55 -8.57 4.74
N LYS A 123 -12.95 -7.62 5.60
CA LYS A 123 -12.15 -7.18 6.76
C LYS A 123 -11.65 -8.41 7.51
N LEU A 124 -10.34 -8.50 7.73
CA LEU A 124 -9.72 -9.61 8.45
C LEU A 124 -9.59 -9.21 9.91
N PRO A 125 -10.57 -9.47 10.81
CA PRO A 125 -10.67 -8.73 12.05
C PRO A 125 -9.47 -8.92 12.97
N ARG A 126 -8.88 -10.14 12.98
CA ARG A 126 -7.65 -10.44 13.73
C ARG A 126 -6.43 -9.72 13.15
N TYR A 127 -6.32 -9.68 11.82
CA TYR A 127 -5.21 -9.03 11.14
C TYR A 127 -5.33 -7.50 11.20
N ASP A 128 -6.51 -6.95 10.97
CA ASP A 128 -6.82 -5.53 11.12
C ASP A 128 -6.56 -5.05 12.55
N ARG A 129 -6.86 -5.88 13.57
CA ARG A 129 -6.53 -5.58 14.97
C ARG A 129 -5.01 -5.47 15.19
N ARG A 130 -4.21 -6.31 14.52
CA ARG A 130 -2.74 -6.27 14.59
C ARG A 130 -2.18 -5.01 13.93
N LEU A 131 -2.76 -4.58 12.80
CA LEU A 131 -2.40 -3.31 12.14
C LEU A 131 -2.75 -2.08 12.97
N ARG A 132 -3.94 -2.08 13.58
CA ARG A 132 -4.41 -1.02 14.49
C ARG A 132 -3.79 -1.07 15.89
N GLY A 133 -2.86 -2.01 16.14
CA GLY A 133 -2.12 -2.08 17.40
C GLY A 133 -1.23 -0.85 17.60
N ARG A 134 -0.41 -0.87 18.65
CA ARG A 134 0.48 0.25 19.01
C ARG A 134 1.23 0.78 17.76
N PRO A 135 1.13 2.08 17.43
CA PRO A 135 1.73 2.62 16.22
C PRO A 135 3.23 2.37 16.21
N TRP A 136 3.81 2.33 15.02
CA TRP A 136 5.25 2.41 14.88
C TRP A 136 5.68 3.75 15.44
N SER A 137 6.38 3.73 16.58
CA SER A 137 7.25 4.85 16.90
C SER A 137 8.20 4.99 15.72
N PRO A 138 8.30 6.15 15.06
CA PRO A 138 9.44 6.42 14.20
C PRO A 138 10.66 6.12 15.05
N CYS A 139 11.43 5.09 14.71
CA CYS A 139 12.76 4.98 15.29
C CYS A 139 13.48 6.22 14.76
N ASP A 140 13.90 7.11 15.69
CA ASP A 140 14.75 8.25 15.43
C ASP A 140 15.89 7.85 14.50
N LYS A 141 15.73 8.10 13.21
CA LYS A 141 16.81 8.05 12.22
C LYS A 141 17.43 9.44 12.22
N ALA A 142 18.11 9.77 13.30
CA ALA A 142 19.01 10.92 13.39
C ALA A 142 20.12 10.63 14.41
N SER A 143 20.81 9.51 14.23
CA SER A 143 22.10 9.30 14.86
C SER A 143 22.96 8.44 13.94
N ASP A 144 23.41 9.07 12.86
CA ASP A 144 24.64 8.74 12.15
C ASP A 144 25.32 10.08 11.82
N GLY A 145 25.71 10.81 12.88
CA GLY A 145 26.81 11.76 12.77
C GLY A 145 28.10 10.96 13.01
N PRO A 146 29.03 10.87 12.05
CA PRO A 146 30.35 10.35 12.35
C PRO A 146 31.09 11.49 13.07
N ASP A 147 31.43 11.28 14.34
CA ASP A 147 32.81 11.52 14.79
C ASP A 147 32.99 11.06 16.24
N ARG A 148 33.64 9.90 16.34
CA ARG A 148 34.59 9.63 17.41
C ARG A 148 35.98 9.86 16.82
N SER A 149 36.68 10.88 17.29
CA SER A 149 38.12 10.89 17.57
C SER A 149 38.42 12.07 18.49
#